data_AF-R4L840-F1
#
_entry.id   AF-R4L840-F1
#
_cell.length_a   1.000
_cell.length_b   1.000
_cell.length_c   1.000
_cell.angle_alpha   90.00
_cell.angle_beta   90.00
_cell.angle_gamma   90.00
#
_symmetry.space_group_name_H-M   'P 1'
#
loop_
_entity.id
_entity.type
_entity.pdbx_description
1 polymer ?
#
loop_
_entity_poly.entity_id
_entity_poly.type
_entity_poly.pdbx_seq_one_letter_code
_entity_poly.pdbx_strand_id
1 'polypeptide(L)'
;ENLTWRISPMECKKTACDPPAVLSNVIATSSKQAYLIGESVALSCPSGMQKEGEAEIMCRLGLTWYPTPESVRCIPVEAVPSQPSLFCKPWEKPAKGQCVCKMPYECMMSFQICGSVRPGRVNRMSICQLGALQCLGQTFTLLQDSACSWPET
;
A
#
# COMPACT_ATOMS: atom_id res chain seq x y z
N GLU A 1 -19.42 -70.63 -9.19
CA GLU A 1 -18.63 -69.72 -8.33
C GLU A 1 -19.59 -68.86 -7.53
N ASN A 2 -19.38 -68.71 -6.21
CA ASN A 2 -20.23 -67.87 -5.38
C ASN A 2 -19.93 -66.40 -5.71
N LEU A 3 -20.91 -65.69 -6.27
CA LEU A 3 -20.85 -64.31 -6.79
C LEU A 3 -20.65 -63.25 -5.70
N THR A 4 -19.72 -63.48 -4.76
CA THR A 4 -19.50 -62.62 -3.59
C THR A 4 -18.05 -62.13 -3.52
N TRP A 5 -17.90 -60.83 -3.27
CA TRP A 5 -16.60 -60.19 -3.13
C TRP A 5 -16.01 -60.47 -1.75
N ARG A 6 -14.73 -60.85 -1.71
CA ARG A 6 -13.96 -60.94 -0.47
C ARG A 6 -13.41 -59.56 -0.12
N ILE A 7 -13.83 -59.03 1.01
CA ILE A 7 -13.36 -57.73 1.52
C ILE A 7 -12.26 -58.00 2.53
N SER A 8 -11.06 -57.50 2.24
CA SER A 8 -9.94 -57.46 3.19
C SER A 8 -9.95 -56.14 3.96
N PRO A 9 -9.42 -56.09 5.19
CA PRO A 9 -9.32 -54.84 5.93
C PRO A 9 -8.44 -53.85 5.18
N MET A 10 -9.00 -52.66 4.91
CA MET A 10 -8.35 -51.55 4.22
C MET A 10 -8.69 -50.24 4.93
N GLU A 11 -7.77 -49.28 4.90
CA GLU A 11 -7.98 -47.95 5.47
C GLU A 11 -7.79 -46.88 4.39
N CYS A 12 -8.75 -45.97 4.29
CA CYS A 12 -8.60 -44.76 3.50
C CYS A 12 -7.97 -43.67 4.36
N LYS A 13 -6.75 -43.24 4.00
CA LYS A 13 -6.06 -42.12 4.67
C LYS A 13 -6.15 -40.88 3.81
N LYS A 14 -6.50 -39.75 4.44
CA LYS A 14 -6.42 -38.45 3.77
C LYS A 14 -4.95 -38.10 3.49
N THR A 15 -4.72 -37.41 2.38
CA THR A 15 -3.38 -37.01 1.91
C THR A 15 -3.25 -35.50 1.70
N ALA A 16 -4.36 -34.76 1.82
CA ALA A 16 -4.45 -33.33 1.57
C ALA A 16 -5.33 -32.66 2.64
N CYS A 17 -5.06 -31.39 2.91
CA CYS A 17 -5.93 -30.54 3.71
C CYS A 17 -7.21 -30.21 2.96
N ASP A 18 -8.32 -30.18 3.68
CA ASP A 18 -9.57 -29.61 3.21
C ASP A 18 -9.42 -28.07 3.09
N PRO A 19 -10.30 -27.38 2.34
CA PRO A 19 -10.27 -25.93 2.24
C PRO A 19 -10.30 -25.26 3.62
N PRO A 20 -9.50 -24.21 3.86
CA PRO A 20 -9.40 -23.60 5.17
C PRO A 20 -10.74 -22.98 5.58
N ALA A 21 -11.21 -23.29 6.78
CA ALA A 21 -12.38 -22.64 7.37
C ALA A 21 -12.00 -21.23 7.84
N VAL A 22 -12.19 -20.23 6.97
CA VAL A 22 -11.94 -18.81 7.27
C VAL A 22 -13.21 -18.14 7.79
N LEU A 23 -13.06 -17.06 8.56
CA LEU A 23 -14.18 -16.22 8.99
C LEU A 23 -14.87 -15.55 7.80
N SER A 24 -16.17 -15.23 7.92
CA SER A 24 -16.99 -14.71 6.82
C SER A 24 -16.51 -13.39 6.21
N ASN A 25 -15.73 -12.62 6.95
CA ASN A 25 -15.13 -11.36 6.51
C ASN A 25 -13.68 -11.51 6.01
N VAL A 26 -13.13 -12.73 5.93
CA VAL A 26 -11.78 -13.03 5.43
C VAL A 26 -11.88 -13.73 4.08
N ILE A 27 -11.06 -13.30 3.12
CA ILE A 27 -11.04 -13.82 1.75
C ILE A 27 -9.81 -14.71 1.58
N ALA A 28 -10.01 -15.97 1.19
CA ALA A 28 -8.94 -16.86 0.76
C ALA A 28 -8.70 -16.70 -0.75
N THR A 29 -7.45 -16.49 -1.15
CA THR A 29 -7.09 -16.18 -2.55
C THR A 29 -7.19 -17.39 -3.48
N SER A 30 -7.24 -18.60 -2.92
CA SER A 30 -7.36 -19.86 -3.66
C SER A 30 -8.60 -20.61 -3.17
N SER A 31 -9.37 -21.18 -4.10
CA SER A 31 -10.60 -21.96 -3.84
C SER A 31 -10.50 -23.39 -4.38
N LYS A 32 -9.38 -24.07 -4.12
CA LYS A 32 -9.23 -25.50 -4.45
C LYS A 32 -10.11 -26.33 -3.53
N GLN A 33 -10.55 -27.50 -4.01
CA GLN A 33 -11.29 -28.47 -3.21
C GLN A 33 -10.39 -29.23 -2.21
N ALA A 34 -9.07 -29.25 -2.44
CA ALA A 34 -8.08 -29.88 -1.55
C ALA A 34 -6.70 -29.25 -1.76
N TYR A 35 -5.86 -29.27 -0.71
CA TYR A 35 -4.51 -28.68 -0.68
C TYR A 35 -3.47 -29.70 -0.22
N LEU A 36 -2.43 -29.91 -1.02
CA LEU A 36 -1.33 -30.79 -0.66
C LEU A 36 -0.50 -30.21 0.49
N ILE A 37 0.19 -31.09 1.22
CA ILE A 37 1.12 -30.67 2.28
C ILE A 37 2.21 -29.78 1.68
N GLY A 38 2.42 -28.62 2.31
CA GLY A 38 3.32 -27.57 1.84
C GLY A 38 2.65 -26.50 0.98
N GLU A 39 1.41 -26.71 0.51
CA GLU A 39 0.68 -25.65 -0.18
C GLU A 39 0.21 -24.57 0.80
N SER A 40 0.22 -23.32 0.33
CA SER A 40 -0.19 -22.15 1.09
C SER A 40 -1.40 -21.45 0.48
N VAL A 41 -2.11 -20.70 1.33
CA VAL A 41 -3.25 -19.88 0.98
C VAL A 41 -3.05 -18.49 1.57
N ALA A 42 -3.06 -17.48 0.71
CA ALA A 42 -3.03 -16.08 1.12
C ALA A 42 -4.42 -15.62 1.57
N LEU A 43 -4.47 -14.95 2.72
CA LEU A 43 -5.67 -14.40 3.34
C LEU A 43 -5.70 -12.88 3.20
N SER A 44 -6.83 -12.34 2.74
CA SER A 44 -7.07 -10.91 2.55
C SER A 44 -8.39 -10.46 3.17
N CYS A 45 -8.57 -9.14 3.29
CA CYS A 45 -9.81 -8.54 3.78
C CYS A 45 -10.51 -7.79 2.65
N PRO A 46 -11.85 -7.66 2.71
CA PRO A 46 -12.60 -6.82 1.79
C PRO A 46 -12.21 -5.34 1.93
N SER A 47 -12.54 -4.54 0.93
CA SER A 47 -12.26 -3.09 0.92
C SER A 47 -12.80 -2.39 2.17
N GLY A 48 -11.98 -1.50 2.75
CA GLY A 48 -12.35 -0.75 3.97
C GLY A 48 -12.08 -1.50 5.28
N MET A 49 -11.51 -2.70 5.22
CA MET A 49 -11.08 -3.46 6.40
C MET A 49 -9.58 -3.72 6.38
N GLN A 50 -8.97 -3.73 7.56
CA GLN A 50 -7.57 -4.09 7.76
C GLN A 50 -7.50 -5.48 8.39
N LYS A 51 -6.52 -6.26 7.91
CA LYS A 51 -6.21 -7.58 8.44
C LYS A 51 -5.40 -7.45 9.73
N GLU A 52 -5.87 -8.13 10.76
CA GLU A 52 -5.15 -8.38 12.00
C GLU A 52 -4.80 -9.88 12.06
N GLY A 53 -3.52 -10.18 12.26
CA GLY A 53 -2.99 -11.54 12.25
C GLY A 53 -2.24 -11.88 10.96
N GLU A 54 -2.08 -13.18 10.73
CA GLU A 54 -1.18 -13.73 9.72
C GLU A 54 -1.71 -13.61 8.29
N ALA A 55 -0.79 -13.40 7.35
CA ALA A 55 -1.15 -13.12 5.96
C ALA A 55 -1.32 -14.38 5.11
N GLU A 56 -0.72 -15.47 5.53
CA GLU A 56 -0.65 -16.72 4.79
C GLU A 56 -0.74 -17.89 5.76
N ILE A 57 -1.41 -18.95 5.32
CA ILE A 57 -1.53 -20.22 6.04
C ILE A 57 -1.03 -21.36 5.16
N MET A 58 -0.45 -22.39 5.76
CA MET A 58 0.13 -23.53 5.06
C MET A 58 -0.45 -24.85 5.55
N CYS A 59 -0.72 -25.78 4.63
CA CYS A 59 -1.12 -27.15 4.93
C CYS A 59 0.09 -27.94 5.45
N ARG A 60 0.02 -28.44 6.69
CA ARG A 60 1.10 -29.23 7.29
C ARG A 60 0.84 -30.74 7.22
N LEU A 61 1.86 -31.54 7.52
CA LEU A 61 1.82 -33.02 7.55
C LEU A 61 0.66 -33.59 8.38
N GLY A 62 0.22 -32.88 9.42
CA GLY A 62 -0.95 -33.26 10.23
C GLY A 62 -2.31 -33.04 9.56
N LEU A 63 -2.34 -32.63 8.29
CA LEU A 63 -3.53 -32.22 7.54
C LEU A 63 -4.28 -31.07 8.21
N THR A 64 -3.49 -30.17 8.82
CA THR A 64 -3.96 -28.99 9.53
C THR A 64 -3.33 -27.74 8.95
N TRP A 65 -4.10 -26.66 8.91
CA TRP A 65 -3.60 -25.34 8.56
C TRP A 65 -2.77 -24.72 9.68
N TYR A 66 -1.68 -24.06 9.31
CA TYR A 66 -0.86 -23.29 10.24
C TYR A 66 -0.35 -22.00 9.59
N PRO A 67 -0.45 -20.85 10.29
CA PRO A 67 -1.19 -20.60 11.53
C PRO A 67 -2.69 -20.92 11.37
N THR A 68 -3.42 -21.05 12.49
CA THR A 68 -4.85 -21.39 12.42
C THR A 68 -5.62 -20.22 11.78
N PRO A 69 -6.51 -20.47 10.79
CA PRO A 69 -7.23 -19.40 10.10
C PRO A 69 -8.08 -18.53 11.04
N GLU A 70 -8.52 -19.08 12.17
CA GLU A 70 -9.29 -18.39 13.22
C GLU A 70 -8.54 -17.23 13.90
N SER A 71 -7.22 -17.21 13.78
CA SER A 71 -6.39 -16.12 14.30
C SER A 71 -6.45 -14.85 13.45
N VAL A 72 -6.96 -14.94 12.22
CA VAL A 72 -7.02 -13.82 11.28
C VAL A 72 -8.38 -13.15 11.36
N ARG A 73 -8.38 -11.84 11.64
CA ARG A 73 -9.60 -11.03 11.73
C ARG A 73 -9.51 -9.85 10.80
N CYS A 74 -10.61 -9.51 10.15
CA CYS A 74 -10.74 -8.26 9.42
C CYS A 74 -11.47 -7.25 10.30
N ILE A 75 -10.72 -6.27 10.79
CA ILE A 75 -11.28 -5.15 11.54
C ILE A 75 -11.64 -4.04 10.55
N PRO A 76 -12.76 -3.31 10.74
CA PRO A 76 -12.98 -2.07 10.02
C PRO A 76 -11.75 -1.21 10.19
N VAL A 77 -11.23 -0.66 9.09
CA VAL A 77 -10.32 0.48 9.24
C VAL A 77 -11.19 1.54 9.88
N GLU A 78 -11.00 1.79 11.18
CA GLU A 78 -11.60 2.96 11.80
C GLU A 78 -11.22 4.11 10.87
N ALA A 79 -12.23 4.69 10.24
CA ALA A 79 -12.08 6.03 9.74
C ALA A 79 -11.80 6.84 11.01
N VAL A 80 -10.52 6.93 11.39
CA VAL A 80 -10.02 8.11 12.08
C VAL A 80 -10.73 9.23 11.35
N PRO A 81 -11.52 10.07 12.03
CA PRO A 81 -12.03 11.26 11.38
C PRO A 81 -10.77 11.95 10.93
N SER A 82 -10.44 11.75 9.65
CA SER A 82 -9.42 12.49 8.98
C SER A 82 -9.99 13.88 9.14
N GLN A 83 -9.42 14.64 10.08
CA GLN A 83 -9.42 16.09 9.96
C GLN A 83 -9.25 16.31 8.47
N PRO A 84 -10.22 16.95 7.78
CA PRO A 84 -10.30 16.91 6.32
C PRO A 84 -8.89 17.11 5.83
N SER A 85 -8.27 16.04 5.32
CA SER A 85 -6.81 15.98 5.25
C SER A 85 -6.48 17.08 4.29
N LEU A 86 -6.02 18.19 4.84
CA LEU A 86 -6.06 19.44 4.13
C LEU A 86 -4.95 19.32 3.10
N PHE A 87 -5.34 18.93 1.88
CA PHE A 87 -4.43 18.63 0.79
C PHE A 87 -3.91 19.95 0.22
N CYS A 88 -2.96 20.53 0.97
CA CYS A 88 -2.26 21.72 0.54
C CYS A 88 -1.31 21.40 -0.61
N LYS A 89 -1.11 22.38 -1.48
CA LYS A 89 -0.11 22.26 -2.54
C LYS A 89 1.29 22.06 -1.93
N PRO A 90 2.28 21.54 -2.69
CA PRO A 90 3.64 21.36 -2.18
C PRO A 90 4.27 22.63 -1.58
N TRP A 91 3.88 23.80 -2.08
CA TRP A 91 4.28 25.14 -1.65
C TRP A 91 3.38 25.78 -0.58
N GLU A 92 2.47 25.01 0.03
CA GLU A 92 1.53 25.46 1.07
C GLU A 92 1.68 24.59 2.32
N LYS A 93 1.31 25.16 3.48
CA LYS A 93 1.27 24.48 4.78
C LYS A 93 -0.08 24.71 5.48
N PRO A 94 -0.55 23.76 6.30
CA PRO A 94 -1.77 23.95 7.08
C PRO A 94 -1.56 24.99 8.19
N ALA A 95 -2.45 25.98 8.28
CA ALA A 95 -2.53 26.91 9.39
C ALA A 95 -3.99 27.22 9.71
N LYS A 96 -4.41 26.95 10.96
CA LYS A 96 -5.80 27.17 11.43
C LYS A 96 -6.87 26.56 10.51
N GLY A 97 -6.63 25.35 9.99
CA GLY A 97 -7.56 24.64 9.10
C GLY A 97 -7.58 25.11 7.65
N GLN A 98 -6.63 25.96 7.22
CA GLN A 98 -6.54 26.49 5.85
C GLN A 98 -5.12 26.32 5.30
N CYS A 99 -4.99 26.23 3.98
CA CYS A 99 -3.69 26.18 3.34
C CYS A 99 -3.15 27.59 3.20
N VAL A 100 -1.96 27.83 3.76
CA VAL A 100 -1.27 29.11 3.66
C VAL A 100 0.05 28.90 2.93
N CYS A 101 0.48 29.90 2.16
CA CYS A 101 1.73 29.85 1.41
C CYS A 101 2.92 29.60 2.36
N LYS A 102 3.79 28.67 1.97
CA LYS A 102 5.11 28.54 2.57
C LYS A 102 5.98 29.71 2.13
N MET A 103 6.96 30.06 2.95
CA MET A 103 8.06 30.92 2.52
C MET A 103 9.07 30.12 1.68
N PRO A 104 9.77 30.74 0.70
CA PRO A 104 10.72 30.03 -0.16
C PRO A 104 11.82 29.26 0.60
N TYR A 105 12.20 29.71 1.80
CA TYR A 105 13.17 29.00 2.66
C TYR A 105 12.57 27.81 3.42
N GLU A 106 11.24 27.71 3.55
CA GLU A 106 10.55 26.55 4.15
C GLU A 106 10.40 25.40 3.16
N CYS A 107 10.70 25.64 1.88
CA CYS A 107 10.77 24.60 0.88
C CYS A 107 12.03 23.75 1.07
N MET A 108 11.84 22.50 1.45
CA MET A 108 12.91 21.50 1.40
C MET A 108 13.44 21.36 -0.04
N MET A 109 14.75 21.17 -0.16
CA MET A 109 15.42 21.07 -1.45
C MET A 109 15.12 19.73 -2.11
N SER A 110 14.43 19.78 -3.25
CA SER A 110 14.19 18.67 -4.17
C SER A 110 14.76 19.01 -5.55
N PHE A 111 14.30 18.31 -6.60
CA PHE A 111 14.67 18.57 -8.00
C PHE A 111 14.65 20.07 -8.32
N GLN A 112 15.80 20.56 -8.77
CA GLN A 112 16.01 21.98 -9.09
C GLN A 112 15.62 22.20 -10.56
N ILE A 113 15.01 23.34 -10.84
CA ILE A 113 14.65 23.80 -12.19
C ILE A 113 15.23 25.18 -12.44
N CYS A 114 15.42 25.53 -13.71
CA CYS A 114 15.92 26.83 -14.09
C CYS A 114 14.77 27.85 -14.16
N GLY A 115 14.92 28.97 -13.46
CA GLY A 115 13.90 30.01 -13.43
C GLY A 115 14.46 31.39 -13.17
N SER A 116 13.62 32.38 -13.45
CA SER A 116 13.93 33.79 -13.22
C SER A 116 12.77 34.47 -12.50
N VAL A 117 13.05 35.03 -11.32
CA VAL A 117 12.05 35.79 -10.52
C VAL A 117 12.12 37.28 -10.85
N ARG A 118 13.27 37.75 -11.33
CA ARG A 118 13.48 39.13 -11.76
C ARG A 118 14.08 39.15 -13.15
N PRO A 119 13.65 40.05 -14.04
CA PRO A 119 14.23 40.17 -15.37
C PRO A 119 15.77 40.20 -15.32
N GLY A 120 16.41 39.26 -16.03
CA GLY A 120 17.87 39.14 -16.09
C GLY A 120 18.55 38.39 -14.94
N ARG A 121 17.85 37.96 -13.88
CA ARG A 121 18.42 37.11 -12.81
C ARG A 121 17.92 35.69 -12.88
N VAL A 122 18.72 34.85 -13.52
CA VAL A 122 18.49 33.41 -13.65
C VAL A 122 19.10 32.69 -12.45
N ASN A 123 18.30 31.86 -11.78
CA ASN A 123 18.73 31.06 -10.64
C ASN A 123 18.13 29.64 -10.72
N ARG A 124 18.82 28.70 -10.06
CA ARG A 124 18.28 27.35 -9.81
C ARG A 124 17.38 27.40 -8.59
N MET A 125 16.15 26.92 -8.76
CA MET A 125 15.14 26.94 -7.71
C MET A 125 14.35 25.65 -7.74
N SER A 126 13.85 25.17 -6.60
CA SER A 126 12.96 24.01 -6.59
C SER A 126 11.56 24.40 -7.07
N ILE A 127 10.79 23.39 -7.52
CA ILE A 127 9.36 23.55 -7.85
C ILE A 127 8.60 24.15 -6.66
N CYS A 128 8.93 23.76 -5.42
CA CYS A 128 8.33 24.33 -4.22
C CYS A 128 8.64 25.81 -4.08
N GLN A 129 9.89 26.24 -4.32
CA GLN A 129 10.28 27.64 -4.20
C GLN A 129 9.56 28.53 -5.20
N LEU A 130 9.49 28.13 -6.48
CA LEU A 130 8.74 28.89 -7.48
C LEU A 130 7.24 28.93 -7.18
N GLY A 131 6.66 27.80 -6.76
CA GLY A 131 5.27 27.75 -6.32
C GLY A 131 4.99 28.64 -5.10
N ALA A 132 5.90 28.69 -4.14
CA ALA A 132 5.80 29.54 -2.95
C ALA A 132 5.84 31.03 -3.32
N LEU A 133 6.74 31.41 -4.23
CA LEU A 133 6.81 32.76 -4.76
C LEU A 133 5.51 33.16 -5.46
N GLN A 134 4.95 32.29 -6.30
CA GLN A 134 3.67 32.53 -6.96
C GLN A 134 2.49 32.62 -6.00
N CYS A 135 2.46 31.74 -4.98
CA CYS A 135 1.46 31.79 -3.92
C CYS A 135 1.51 33.12 -3.15
N LEU A 136 2.73 33.64 -2.91
CA LEU A 136 2.96 34.95 -2.28
C LEU A 136 2.74 36.14 -3.24
N GLY A 137 2.27 35.91 -4.47
CA GLY A 137 1.95 36.95 -5.44
C GLY A 137 3.14 37.45 -6.28
N GLN A 138 4.27 36.75 -6.29
CA GLN A 138 5.39 37.06 -7.18
C GLN A 138 5.26 36.33 -8.52
N THR A 139 5.72 36.95 -9.60
CA THR A 139 5.80 36.32 -10.91
C THR A 139 7.19 35.71 -11.12
N PHE A 140 7.23 34.62 -11.87
CA PHE A 140 8.47 33.98 -12.29
C PHE A 140 8.35 33.51 -13.74
N THR A 141 9.51 33.29 -14.38
CA THR A 141 9.60 32.73 -15.72
C THR A 141 10.38 31.42 -15.64
N LEU A 142 9.77 30.33 -16.13
CA LEU A 142 10.47 29.08 -16.33
C LEU A 142 11.40 29.21 -17.54
N LEU A 143 12.63 28.76 -17.38
CA LEU A 143 13.65 28.78 -18.42
C LEU A 143 14.07 27.35 -18.73
N GLN A 144 14.64 27.14 -19.91
CA GLN A 144 15.24 25.85 -20.25
C GLN A 144 16.44 25.57 -19.34
N ASP A 145 16.74 24.29 -19.11
CA ASP A 145 17.85 23.89 -18.23
C ASP A 145 19.20 24.45 -18.69
N SER A 146 19.40 24.66 -20.00
CA SER A 146 20.62 25.28 -20.56
C SER A 146 20.86 26.73 -20.11
N ALA A 147 19.85 27.42 -19.58
CA ALA A 147 19.98 28.78 -19.08
C ALA A 147 20.62 28.85 -17.67
N CYS A 148 20.76 27.72 -16.97
CA CYS A 148 21.37 27.62 -15.65
C CYS A 148 22.67 26.81 -15.68
N SER A 149 23.62 27.17 -14.82
CA SER A 149 24.82 26.35 -14.58
C SER A 149 24.53 25.27 -13.55
N TRP A 150 24.72 24.01 -13.94
CA TRP A 150 24.53 22.83 -13.11
C TRP A 150 25.89 22.29 -12.62
N PRO A 151 26.00 21.79 -11.38
CA PRO A 151 27.21 21.11 -10.94
C PRO A 151 27.42 19.88 -11.82
N GLU A 152 28.65 19.71 -12.29
CA GLU A 152 29.05 18.49 -12.98
C GLU A 152 28.91 17.31 -12.01
N THR A 153 28.29 16.23 -12.50
CA THR A 153 28.06 14.97 -11.75
C THR A 153 29.32 14.15 -11.61
#